data_AF-A0A7C9GDF9-F1
#
_entry.id   AF-A0A7C9GDF9-F1
#
_cell.length_a   1.000
_cell.length_b   1.000
_cell.length_c   1.000
_cell.angle_alpha   90.00
_cell.angle_beta   90.00
_cell.angle_gamma   90.00
#
_symmetry.space_group_name_H-M   'P 1'
#
loop_
_entity.id
_entity.type
_entity.pdbx_description
1 polymer ?
#
loop_
_entity_poly.entity_id
_entity_poly.type
_entity_poly.pdbx_seq_one_letter_code
_entity_poly.pdbx_strand_id
1 'polypeptide(L)'
;MGERDSDAPMVIEEHQRYGYMGFRHGFRVRTLMGRRWRFSVYDDGRSFGELYDLDSDPQELHNLYDDPGHAALRAALTEELLHRMMQLAETSPLATHHGP
;
A
#
# COMPACT_ATOMS: atom_id res chain seq x y z
N MET A 1 -0.47 -23.03 16.92
CA MET A 1 -1.28 -22.98 15.69
C MET A 1 -1.24 -21.53 15.22
N GLY A 2 -0.51 -21.24 14.15
CA GLY A 2 -0.27 -19.87 13.69
C GLY A 2 0.34 -19.97 12.33
N GLU A 3 -0.47 -20.46 11.39
CA GLU A 3 -0.13 -20.42 9.97
C GLU A 3 0.04 -18.94 9.65
N ARG A 4 1.28 -18.51 9.44
CA ARG A 4 1.52 -17.17 8.91
C ARG A 4 0.81 -17.18 7.58
N ASP A 5 -0.12 -16.26 7.44
CA ASP A 5 -0.83 -15.97 6.19
C ASP A 5 0.20 -15.49 5.16
N SER A 6 0.94 -16.44 4.59
CA SER A 6 2.06 -16.19 3.67
C SER A 6 1.57 -15.81 2.28
N ASP A 7 0.25 -15.82 2.06
CA ASP A 7 -0.39 -15.47 0.79
C ASP A 7 -1.04 -14.09 0.82
N ALA A 8 -1.41 -13.58 2.00
CA ALA A 8 -2.04 -12.28 2.07
C ALA A 8 -1.10 -11.14 1.68
N PRO A 9 -1.63 -10.11 1.01
CA PRO A 9 -0.82 -9.01 0.54
C PRO A 9 -0.20 -8.26 1.71
N MET A 10 1.09 -7.97 1.55
CA MET A 10 1.90 -7.26 2.52
C MET A 10 1.75 -5.76 2.31
N VAL A 11 1.59 -5.01 3.40
CA VAL A 11 1.69 -3.55 3.35
C VAL A 11 3.12 -3.16 3.70
N ILE A 12 3.75 -2.39 2.83
CA ILE A 12 5.07 -1.79 3.03
C ILE A 12 4.85 -0.30 3.26
N GLU A 13 5.35 0.20 4.39
CA GLU A 13 5.32 1.61 4.74
C GLU A 13 6.72 2.19 4.64
N GLU A 14 6.91 3.18 3.77
CA GLU A 14 8.17 3.88 3.64
C GLU A 14 7.96 5.38 3.87
N HIS A 15 8.74 5.93 4.80
CA HIS A 15 8.73 7.34 5.16
C HIS A 15 10.10 7.96 4.84
N GLN A 16 10.21 8.58 3.68
CA GLN A 16 11.41 9.29 3.27
C GLN A 16 11.42 10.70 3.85
N ARG A 17 12.48 11.04 4.59
CA ARG A 17 12.62 12.36 5.24
C ARG A 17 13.21 13.44 4.34
N TYR A 18 13.83 13.04 3.24
CA TYR A 18 14.49 13.93 2.29
C TYR A 18 13.86 13.76 0.90
N GLY A 19 13.86 14.84 0.12
CA GLY A 19 13.44 14.79 -1.27
C GLY A 19 14.34 13.85 -2.07
N TYR A 20 13.76 12.78 -2.61
CA TYR A 20 14.41 11.79 -3.46
C TYR A 20 13.50 11.54 -4.68
N MET A 21 14.02 10.99 -5.80
CA MET A 21 13.22 10.70 -7.00
C MET A 21 12.37 11.88 -7.55
N GLY A 22 12.89 13.11 -7.52
CA GLY A 22 12.19 14.29 -8.06
C GLY A 22 11.18 14.95 -7.12
N PHE A 23 10.96 14.39 -5.92
CA PHE A 23 10.18 15.04 -4.86
C PHE A 23 11.00 16.14 -4.19
N ARG A 24 10.41 17.33 -4.01
CA ARG A 24 11.08 18.48 -3.38
C ARG A 24 11.18 18.36 -1.85
N HIS A 25 10.33 17.53 -1.25
CA HIS A 25 10.25 17.32 0.19
C HIS A 25 10.20 15.82 0.48
N GLY A 26 10.38 15.44 1.75
CA GLY A 26 10.13 14.06 2.18
C GLY A 26 8.71 13.61 1.83
N PHE A 27 8.56 12.33 1.51
CA PHE A 27 7.28 11.73 1.13
C PHE A 27 7.04 10.46 1.94
N ARG A 28 5.79 10.07 2.04
CA ARG A 28 5.35 8.79 2.56
C ARG A 28 4.74 8.00 1.42
N VAL A 29 5.13 6.74 1.31
CA VAL A 29 4.56 5.80 0.36
C VAL A 29 4.03 4.59 1.11
N ARG A 30 2.85 4.14 0.68
CA ARG A 30 2.24 2.89 1.13
C ARG A 30 2.12 2.00 -0.08
N THR A 31 2.74 0.82 0.01
CA THR A 31 2.71 -0.16 -1.07
C THR A 31 1.97 -1.41 -0.60
N LEU A 32 0.94 -1.81 -1.35
CA LEU A 32 0.33 -3.12 -1.25
C LEU A 32 1.07 -4.07 -2.20
N MET A 33 1.70 -5.08 -1.63
CA MET A 33 2.49 -6.10 -2.33
C MET A 33 1.76 -7.43 -2.24
N GLY A 34 1.06 -7.79 -3.33
CA GLY A 34 0.41 -9.08 -3.49
C GLY A 34 1.20 -10.01 -4.41
N ARG A 35 0.63 -11.17 -4.73
CA ARG A 35 1.26 -12.15 -5.65
C ARG A 35 1.31 -11.68 -7.09
N ARG A 36 0.27 -10.98 -7.54
CA ARG A 36 0.11 -10.50 -8.92
C ARG A 36 0.25 -9.00 -9.05
N TRP A 37 -0.11 -8.24 -8.02
CA TRP A 37 -0.19 -6.78 -8.12
C TRP A 37 0.76 -6.14 -7.11
N ARG A 38 1.53 -5.17 -7.60
CA ARG A 38 2.18 -4.18 -6.75
C ARG A 38 1.48 -2.86 -6.96
N PHE A 39 1.06 -2.25 -5.86
CA PHE A 39 0.32 -0.98 -5.88
C PHE A 39 0.89 0.00 -4.85
N SER A 40 1.39 1.15 -5.30
CA SER A 40 1.96 2.20 -4.42
C SER A 40 1.15 3.49 -4.50
N VAL A 41 0.88 4.10 -3.34
CA VAL A 41 0.27 5.43 -3.22
C VAL A 41 1.14 6.36 -2.39
N TYR A 42 1.27 7.61 -2.84
CA TYR A 42 2.09 8.64 -2.22
C TYR A 42 1.24 9.69 -1.48
N ASP A 43 1.75 10.28 -0.40
CA ASP A 43 1.03 11.26 0.41
C ASP A 43 1.05 12.70 -0.13
N ASP A 44 1.89 12.99 -1.12
CA ASP A 44 2.07 14.32 -1.75
C ASP A 44 0.78 14.86 -2.43
N GLY A 45 -0.31 14.09 -2.45
CA GLY A 45 -1.62 14.55 -2.92
C GLY A 45 -1.71 14.79 -4.42
N ARG A 46 -0.62 14.59 -5.17
CA ARG A 46 -0.65 14.49 -6.62
C ARG A 46 -1.29 13.16 -7.02
N SER A 47 -1.92 13.15 -8.18
CA SER A 47 -2.49 11.96 -8.85
C SER A 47 -1.41 10.96 -9.32
N PHE A 48 -0.25 10.90 -8.65
CA PHE A 48 0.84 10.02 -8.98
C PHE A 48 0.78 8.78 -8.09
N GLY A 49 0.92 7.62 -8.71
CA GLY A 49 1.01 6.33 -8.03
C GLY A 49 1.58 5.28 -8.96
N GLU A 50 1.74 4.08 -8.42
CA GLU A 50 2.30 2.97 -9.17
C GLU A 50 1.34 1.79 -9.14
N LEU A 51 1.13 1.15 -10.29
CA LEU A 51 0.40 -0.09 -10.40
C LEU A 51 1.11 -0.98 -11.42
N TYR A 52 1.62 -2.13 -10.98
CA TYR A 52 2.31 -3.09 -11.82
C TYR A 52 1.64 -4.46 -11.72
N ASP A 53 1.44 -5.13 -12.86
CA ASP A 53 1.08 -6.54 -12.95
C ASP A 53 2.35 -7.38 -12.93
N LEU A 54 2.69 -7.98 -11.79
CA LEU A 54 3.89 -8.79 -11.60
C LEU A 54 3.86 -10.12 -12.37
N ASP A 55 2.69 -10.58 -12.82
CA ASP A 55 2.56 -11.81 -13.62
C ASP A 55 2.88 -11.52 -15.09
N SER A 56 2.39 -10.40 -15.61
CA SER A 56 2.64 -9.99 -17.00
C SER A 56 3.93 -9.17 -17.19
N ASP A 57 4.34 -8.45 -16.14
CA ASP A 57 5.49 -7.54 -16.12
C ASP A 57 6.30 -7.71 -14.83
N PRO A 58 7.02 -8.84 -14.68
CA PRO A 58 7.84 -9.11 -13.50
C PRO A 58 9.03 -8.15 -13.34
N GLN A 59 9.32 -7.33 -14.35
CA GLN A 59 10.37 -6.32 -14.32
C GLN A 59 9.85 -4.92 -13.98
N GLU A 60 8.54 -4.76 -13.75
CA GLU A 60 7.91 -3.51 -13.31
C GLU A 60 8.20 -2.33 -14.27
N LEU A 61 8.25 -2.61 -15.57
CA LEU A 61 8.57 -1.64 -16.62
C LEU A 61 7.34 -0.82 -17.05
N HIS A 62 6.13 -1.28 -16.76
CA HIS A 62 4.87 -0.72 -17.26
C HIS A 62 3.96 -0.29 -16.11
N ASN A 63 4.00 0.99 -15.76
CA ASN A 63 3.10 1.56 -14.76
C ASN A 63 1.69 1.73 -15.37
N LEU A 64 0.73 0.95 -14.87
CA LEU A 64 -0.68 0.95 -15.27
C LEU A 64 -1.53 1.93 -14.44
N TYR A 65 -0.93 2.71 -13.54
CA TYR A 65 -1.67 3.56 -12.61
C TYR A 65 -2.55 4.60 -13.34
N ASP A 66 -2.04 5.22 -14.40
CA ASP A 66 -2.77 6.21 -15.20
C ASP A 66 -3.61 5.61 -16.33
N ASP A 67 -3.59 4.28 -16.51
CA ASP A 67 -4.40 3.60 -17.52
C ASP A 67 -5.88 3.59 -17.09
N PRO A 68 -6.79 4.25 -17.85
CA PRO A 68 -8.22 4.26 -17.53
C PRO A 68 -8.85 2.86 -17.52
N GLY A 69 -8.30 1.89 -18.27
CA GLY A 69 -8.75 0.50 -18.28
C GLY A 69 -8.56 -0.20 -16.93
N HIS A 70 -7.65 0.29 -16.09
CA HIS A 70 -7.34 -0.26 -14.78
C HIS A 70 -7.94 0.55 -13.63
N ALA A 71 -8.79 1.54 -13.89
CA ALA A 71 -9.38 2.41 -12.87
C ALA A 71 -10.20 1.64 -11.81
N ALA A 72 -10.97 0.63 -12.22
CA ALA A 72 -11.74 -0.21 -11.30
C ALA A 72 -10.84 -1.07 -10.41
N LEU A 73 -9.77 -1.64 -10.98
CA LEU A 73 -8.78 -2.40 -10.23
C LEU A 73 -8.04 -1.51 -9.23
N ARG A 74 -7.64 -0.30 -9.64
CA ARG A 74 -7.00 0.68 -8.76
C ARG A 74 -7.90 1.04 -7.58
N ALA A 75 -9.21 1.20 -7.81
CA ALA A 75 -10.16 1.46 -6.73
C ALA A 75 -10.24 0.28 -5.75
N ALA A 76 -10.32 -0.95 -6.25
CA ALA A 76 -10.34 -2.15 -5.42
C ALA A 76 -9.07 -2.34 -4.58
N LEU A 77 -7.89 -2.15 -5.19
CA LEU A 77 -6.59 -2.24 -4.48
C LEU A 77 -6.42 -1.11 -3.45
N THR A 78 -7.00 0.06 -3.72
CA THR A 78 -7.04 1.17 -2.75
C THR A 78 -7.88 0.79 -1.53
N GLU A 79 -9.08 0.23 -1.74
CA GLU A 79 -9.94 -0.25 -0.67
C GLU A 79 -9.26 -1.36 0.15
N GLU A 80 -8.61 -2.30 -0.53
CA GLU A 80 -7.87 -3.38 0.12
C GLU A 80 -6.71 -2.85 0.96
N LEU A 81 -5.92 -1.92 0.42
CA LEU A 81 -4.85 -1.25 1.18
C LEU A 81 -5.41 -0.58 2.43
N LEU A 82 -6.51 0.17 2.33
CA LEU A 82 -7.17 0.80 3.48
C LEU A 82 -7.60 -0.22 4.53
N HIS A 83 -8.22 -1.33 4.13
CA HIS A 83 -8.61 -2.40 5.04
C HIS A 83 -7.40 -3.03 5.74
N ARG A 84 -6.32 -3.34 5.01
CA ARG A 84 -5.09 -3.90 5.58
C ARG A 84 -4.43 -2.93 6.56
N MET A 85 -4.40 -1.65 6.22
CA MET A 85 -3.89 -0.62 7.12
C MET A 85 -4.70 -0.52 8.40
N MET A 86 -6.03 -0.64 8.35
CA MET A 86 -6.88 -0.66 9.55
C MET A 86 -6.67 -1.92 10.40
N GLN A 87 -6.38 -3.07 9.77
CA GLN A 87 -6.05 -4.31 10.49
C GLN A 87 -4.68 -4.24 11.17
N LEU A 88 -3.71 -3.56 10.54
CA LEU A 88 -2.34 -3.39 11.05
C LEU A 88 -2.23 -2.25 12.06
N ALA A 89 -3.09 -1.24 11.97
CA ALA A 89 -3.20 -0.22 12.99
C ALA A 89 -3.59 -0.89 14.31
N GLU A 90 -2.69 -0.88 15.29
CA GLU A 90 -2.94 -1.49 16.60
C GLU A 90 -4.30 -1.02 17.12
N THR A 91 -5.23 -1.97 17.28
CA THR A 91 -6.35 -1.78 18.18
C THR A 91 -5.73 -1.74 19.58
N SER A 92 -5.39 -0.53 20.04
CA SER A 92 -4.96 -0.28 21.41
C SER A 92 -5.81 -1.14 22.34
N PRO A 93 -5.21 -1.99 23.20
CA PRO A 93 -6.01 -2.85 24.06
C PRO A 93 -6.93 -1.94 24.84
N LEU A 94 -8.24 -2.09 24.63
CA LEU A 94 -9.27 -1.44 25.43
C LEU A 94 -8.80 -1.54 26.87
N ALA A 95 -8.58 -0.39 27.53
CA ALA A 95 -8.11 -0.37 28.91
C ALA A 95 -9.13 -1.14 29.76
N THR A 96 -8.86 -2.43 30.00
CA THR A 96 -9.78 -3.34 30.70
C THR A 96 -9.55 -3.26 32.22
N HIS A 97 -9.04 -2.13 32.71
CA HIS A 97 -8.93 -1.84 34.13
C HIS A 97 -9.49 -0.45 34.40
N HIS A 98 -10.79 -0.40 34.68
CA HIS A 98 -11.31 0.57 35.63
C HIS A 98 -10.78 0.14 37.00
N GLY A 99 -9.72 0.79 37.47
CA GLY A 99 -9.25 0.63 38.85
C GLY A 99 -10.34 1.06 39.85
N PRO A 100 -10.26 0.58 41.11
CA PRO A 100 -11.35 0.57 42.08
C PRO A 100 -11.82 1.97 42.53
#